data_AF-A0A223S3H0-F1
#
_entry.id   AF-A0A223S3H0-F1
#
_cell.length_a   1.000
_cell.length_b   1.000
_cell.length_c   1.000
_cell.angle_alpha   90.00
_cell.angle_beta   90.00
_cell.angle_gamma   90.00
#
_symmetry.space_group_name_H-M   'P 1'
#
loop_
_entity.id
_entity.type
_entity.pdbx_description
1 polymer ?
#
loop_
_entity_poly.entity_id
_entity_poly.type
_entity_poly.pdbx_seq_one_letter_code
_entity_poly.pdbx_strand_id
1 'polypeptide(L)'
;MSGWDIDPEGVGAVLHKVADRAGGEDGEGGLVATLKSMGEHLDYAGKCAKSFPVNTALGEFVEHYRPQLNNMVAKTARACFLNRRVEWGSRWQSW
;
A
#
# COMPACT_ATOMS: atom_id res chain seq x y z
N MET A 1 -18.27 -5.27 -26.98
CA MET A 1 -17.56 -5.71 -25.77
C MET A 1 -18.62 -6.19 -24.80
N SER A 2 -18.67 -7.49 -24.49
CA SER A 2 -19.56 -8.03 -23.45
C SER A 2 -19.23 -7.30 -22.16
N GLY A 3 -20.15 -6.45 -21.71
CA GLY A 3 -19.98 -5.60 -20.54
C GLY A 3 -19.60 -6.48 -19.37
N TRP A 4 -18.54 -6.11 -18.67
CA TRP A 4 -18.15 -6.81 -17.46
C TRP A 4 -19.30 -6.68 -16.48
N ASP A 5 -19.80 -7.81 -15.96
CA ASP A 5 -20.76 -7.84 -14.86
C ASP A 5 -20.02 -7.54 -13.56
N ILE A 6 -19.75 -6.25 -13.34
CA ILE A 6 -19.04 -5.76 -12.18
C ILE A 6 -20.06 -5.13 -11.24
N ASP A 7 -20.12 -5.65 -10.02
CA ASP A 7 -20.80 -5.00 -8.90
C ASP A 7 -19.92 -3.87 -8.35
N PRO A 8 -20.24 -2.59 -8.63
CA PRO A 8 -19.41 -1.47 -8.20
C PRO A 8 -19.39 -1.29 -6.68
N GLU A 9 -20.48 -1.61 -5.97
CA GLU A 9 -20.55 -1.52 -4.51
C GLU A 9 -19.69 -2.62 -3.87
N GLY A 10 -19.79 -3.85 -4.38
CA GLY A 10 -18.94 -4.97 -3.97
C GLY A 10 -17.46 -4.70 -4.21
N VAL A 11 -17.10 -4.13 -5.36
CA VAL A 11 -15.72 -3.71 -5.67
C VAL A 11 -15.24 -2.62 -4.72
N GLY A 12 -16.09 -1.61 -4.44
CA GLY A 12 -15.78 -0.55 -3.47
C GLY A 12 -15.50 -1.11 -2.08
N ALA A 13 -16.33 -2.04 -1.60
CA ALA A 13 -16.16 -2.67 -0.29
C ALA A 13 -14.85 -3.48 -0.20
N VAL A 14 -14.46 -4.20 -1.26
CA VAL A 14 -13.18 -4.91 -1.30
C VAL A 14 -12.01 -3.93 -1.33
N LEU A 15 -12.08 -2.88 -2.17
CA LEU A 15 -11.02 -1.88 -2.24
C LEU A 15 -10.81 -1.14 -0.92
N HIS A 16 -11.89 -0.85 -0.19
CA HIS A 16 -11.79 -0.27 1.16
C HIS A 16 -11.08 -1.22 2.14
N LYS A 17 -11.46 -2.50 2.20
CA LYS A 17 -10.77 -3.50 3.04
C LYS A 17 -9.28 -3.63 2.71
N VAL A 18 -8.92 -3.52 1.43
CA VAL A 18 -7.52 -3.57 0.99
C VAL A 18 -6.79 -2.27 1.35
N ALA A 19 -7.46 -1.12 1.26
CA ALA A 19 -6.91 0.17 1.71
C ALA A 19 -6.65 0.18 3.22
N ASP A 20 -7.57 -0.34 4.03
CA ASP A 20 -7.41 -0.43 5.49
C ASP A 20 -6.21 -1.32 5.86
N ARG A 21 -5.96 -2.39 5.09
CA ARG A 21 -4.75 -3.22 5.30
C ARG A 21 -3.47 -2.52 4.85
N ALA A 22 -3.54 -1.69 3.83
CA ALA A 22 -2.37 -0.99 3.29
C ALA A 22 -1.96 0.20 4.16
N GLY A 23 -2.91 1.01 4.63
CA GLY A 23 -2.65 2.24 5.38
C GLY A 23 -3.28 2.31 6.76
N GLY A 24 -4.03 1.31 7.24
CA GLY A 24 -4.85 1.48 8.44
C GLY A 24 -6.03 2.43 8.20
N GLU A 25 -6.88 2.59 9.22
CA GLU A 25 -8.04 3.49 9.16
C GLU A 25 -7.64 4.97 9.07
N ASP A 26 -6.44 5.32 9.51
CA ASP A 26 -5.86 6.67 9.54
C ASP A 26 -4.87 6.97 8.41
N GLY A 27 -4.55 5.97 7.57
CA GLY A 27 -3.54 6.09 6.51
C GLY A 27 -2.09 5.98 7.00
N GLU A 28 -1.87 5.81 8.31
CA GLU A 28 -0.56 5.64 8.93
C GLU A 28 -0.31 4.22 9.48
N GLY A 29 -1.37 3.43 9.67
CA GLY A 29 -1.33 2.02 10.08
C GLY A 29 -1.02 1.00 8.97
N GLY A 30 -1.36 -0.27 9.23
CA GLY A 30 -1.26 -1.35 8.25
C GLY A 30 0.15 -1.60 7.70
N LEU A 31 0.24 -1.78 6.37
CA LEU A 31 1.50 -1.96 5.66
C LEU A 31 2.41 -0.73 5.81
N VAL A 32 1.87 0.50 5.82
CA VAL A 32 2.66 1.74 6.03
C VAL A 32 3.38 1.74 7.38
N ALA A 33 2.67 1.45 8.47
CA ALA A 33 3.30 1.30 9.79
C ALA A 33 4.36 0.19 9.81
N THR A 34 4.05 -0.94 9.17
CA THR A 34 4.96 -2.10 9.11
C THR A 34 6.26 -1.76 8.37
N LEU A 35 6.19 -0.99 7.27
CA LEU A 35 7.38 -0.51 6.56
C LEU A 35 8.25 0.39 7.44
N LYS A 36 7.63 1.28 8.21
CA LYS A 36 8.33 2.17 9.13
C LYS A 36 9.05 1.35 10.21
N SER A 37 8.35 0.42 10.87
CA SER A 37 8.95 -0.46 11.88
C SER A 37 10.03 -1.36 11.32
N MET A 38 9.89 -1.81 10.07
CA MET A 38 10.92 -2.61 9.40
C MET A 38 12.23 -1.83 9.27
N GLY A 39 12.17 -0.56 8.85
CA GLY A 39 13.36 0.29 8.76
C GLY A 39 14.05 0.48 10.12
N GLU A 40 13.27 0.74 11.16
CA GLU A 40 13.77 0.91 12.54
C GLU A 40 14.44 -0.38 13.07
N HIS A 41 13.80 -1.54 12.86
CA HIS A 41 14.36 -2.83 13.27
C HIS A 41 15.62 -3.21 12.49
N LEU A 42 15.70 -2.90 11.20
CA LEU A 42 16.88 -3.18 10.39
C LEU A 42 18.06 -2.28 10.77
N ASP A 43 17.82 -1.00 11.07
CA ASP A 43 18.84 -0.09 11.61
C ASP A 43 19.34 -0.57 12.99
N TYR A 44 18.43 -1.00 13.86
CA TYR A 44 18.79 -1.58 15.15
C TYR A 44 19.59 -2.88 15.01
N ALA A 45 19.13 -3.80 14.16
CA ALA A 45 19.84 -5.06 13.89
C ALA A 45 21.24 -4.81 13.34
N GLY A 46 21.41 -3.81 12.47
CA GLY A 46 22.71 -3.42 11.96
C GLY A 46 23.65 -2.89 13.03
N LYS A 47 23.15 -2.01 13.91
CA LYS A 47 23.91 -1.52 15.09
C LYS A 47 24.35 -2.66 16.01
N CYS A 48 23.51 -3.67 16.20
CA CYS A 48 23.80 -4.85 17.01
C CYS A 48 24.79 -5.82 16.35
N ALA A 49 24.69 -6.01 15.03
CA ALA A 49 25.52 -6.97 14.30
C ALA A 49 27.02 -6.61 14.32
N LYS A 50 27.36 -5.31 14.47
CA LYS A 50 28.74 -4.79 14.49
C LYS A 50 29.64 -5.37 13.37
N SER A 51 29.02 -5.68 12.22
CA SER A 51 29.66 -6.35 11.11
C SER A 51 29.38 -5.57 9.85
N PHE A 52 30.44 -5.07 9.20
CA PHE A 52 30.33 -4.27 7.99
C PHE A 52 29.59 -5.01 6.87
N PRO A 53 29.90 -6.27 6.54
CA PRO A 53 29.17 -7.02 5.52
C PRO A 53 27.68 -7.20 5.82
N VAL A 54 27.32 -7.38 7.10
CA VAL A 54 25.91 -7.54 7.51
C VAL A 54 25.17 -6.22 7.37
N ASN A 55 25.78 -5.10 7.74
CA ASN A 55 25.18 -3.78 7.52
C ASN A 55 24.95 -3.47 6.05
N THR A 56 25.93 -3.79 5.20
CA THR A 56 25.78 -3.60 3.75
C THR A 56 24.62 -4.42 3.20
N ALA A 57 24.52 -5.71 3.56
CA ALA A 57 23.43 -6.58 3.10
C ALA A 57 22.04 -6.10 3.58
N LEU A 58 21.92 -5.63 4.83
CA LEU A 58 20.67 -5.06 5.36
C LEU A 58 20.31 -3.75 4.64
N GLY A 59 21.30 -2.91 4.33
CA GLY A 59 21.11 -1.70 3.53
C GLY A 59 20.58 -2.00 2.14
N GLU A 60 21.23 -2.92 1.42
CA GLU A 60 20.81 -3.37 0.08
C GLU A 60 19.40 -3.98 0.08
N PHE A 61 19.06 -4.75 1.11
CA PHE A 61 17.70 -5.28 1.29
C PHE A 61 16.66 -4.16 1.39
N VAL A 62 16.92 -3.14 2.22
CA VAL A 62 16.00 -2.00 2.37
C VAL A 62 15.90 -1.24 1.06
N GLU A 63 17.01 -0.94 0.39
CA GLU A 63 17.02 -0.21 -0.87
C GLU A 63 16.24 -0.94 -1.97
N HIS A 64 16.33 -2.27 -2.03
CA HIS A 64 15.64 -3.06 -3.05
C HIS A 64 14.13 -3.12 -2.81
N TYR A 65 13.70 -3.42 -1.58
CA TYR A 65 12.30 -3.74 -1.30
C TYR A 65 11.45 -2.51 -0.95
N ARG A 66 12.04 -1.47 -0.35
CA ARG A 66 11.30 -0.26 0.06
C ARG A 66 10.54 0.41 -1.10
N PRO A 67 11.11 0.60 -2.31
CA PRO A 67 10.38 1.19 -3.43
C PRO A 67 9.21 0.30 -3.91
N GLN A 68 9.38 -1.02 -3.88
CA GLN A 68 8.34 -1.96 -4.31
C GLN A 68 7.15 -1.94 -3.34
N LEU A 69 7.43 -1.95 -2.04
CA LEU A 69 6.42 -1.87 -1.00
C LEU A 69 5.68 -0.53 -1.03
N ASN A 70 6.39 0.59 -1.20
CA ASN A 70 5.78 1.92 -1.37
C ASN A 70 4.88 1.99 -2.61
N ASN A 71 5.29 1.37 -3.72
CA ASN A 71 4.49 1.31 -4.94
C ASN A 71 3.20 0.50 -4.75
N MET A 72 3.21 -0.55 -3.92
CA MET A 72 1.99 -1.28 -3.58
C MET A 72 1.01 -0.40 -2.81
N VAL A 73 1.47 0.30 -1.77
CA VAL A 73 0.64 1.25 -1.03
C VAL A 73 0.07 2.33 -1.96
N ALA A 74 0.90 2.91 -2.82
CA ALA A 74 0.48 3.93 -3.77
C ALA A 74 -0.55 3.42 -4.80
N LYS A 75 -0.38 2.18 -5.30
CA LYS A 75 -1.36 1.55 -6.21
C LYS A 75 -2.70 1.32 -5.52
N THR A 76 -2.69 0.83 -4.27
CA THR A 76 -3.91 0.63 -3.49
C THR A 76 -4.65 1.95 -3.26
N ALA A 77 -3.94 3.00 -2.88
CA ALA A 77 -4.52 4.33 -2.70
C ALA A 77 -5.15 4.87 -4.00
N ARG A 78 -4.45 4.70 -5.14
CA ARG A 78 -4.97 5.10 -6.46
C ARG A 78 -6.22 4.32 -6.86
N ALA A 79 -6.27 3.02 -6.58
CA ALA A 79 -7.43 2.18 -6.90
C ALA A 79 -8.68 2.63 -6.13
N CYS A 80 -8.54 2.91 -4.82
CA CYS A 80 -9.64 3.44 -4.01
C CYS A 80 -10.12 4.82 -4.49
N PHE A 81 -9.18 5.71 -4.84
CA PHE A 81 -9.52 7.05 -5.36
C PHE A 81 -10.22 7.00 -6.72
N LEU A 82 -9.78 6.11 -7.62
CA LEU A 82 -10.39 5.93 -8.94
C LEU A 82 -11.81 5.34 -8.84
N ASN A 83 -12.05 4.38 -7.93
CA ASN A 83 -13.39 3.83 -7.70
C ASN A 83 -14.38 4.93 -7.30
N ARG A 84 -13.96 5.81 -6.38
CA ARG A 84 -14.76 6.98 -5.99
C ARG A 84 -15.09 7.84 -7.22
N ARG A 85 -14.13 8.16 -8.09
CA ARG A 85 -14.38 8.97 -9.30
C ARG A 85 -15.38 8.31 -10.27
N VAL A 86 -15.37 6.99 -10.41
CA VAL A 86 -16.35 6.27 -11.24
C VAL A 86 -17.76 6.40 -10.67
N GLU A 87 -17.94 6.23 -9.36
CA GLU A 87 -19.24 6.44 -8.69
C GLU A 87 -19.79 7.86 -8.92
N TRP A 88 -18.93 8.88 -8.81
CA TRP A 88 -19.34 10.26 -9.10
C TRP A 88 -19.71 10.44 -10.57
N GLY A 89 -18.94 9.87 -11.51
CA GLY A 89 -19.24 9.93 -12.95
C GLY A 89 -20.58 9.29 -13.32
N SER A 90 -20.92 8.13 -12.73
CA SER A 90 -22.20 7.46 -12.95
C SER A 90 -23.37 8.25 -12.36
N ARG A 91 -23.19 8.95 -11.23
CA ARG A 91 -24.23 9.77 -10.59
C ARG A 91 -24.62 11.01 -11.42
N TRP A 92 -23.72 11.54 -12.25
CA TRP A 92 -24.02 12.69 -13.12
C TRP A 92 -24.65 12.31 -14.46
N GLN A 93 -24.64 11.02 -14.86
CA GLN A 93 -25.29 10.55 -16.09
C GLN A 93 -26.76 10.15 -15.88
N SER A 94 -27.28 10.21 -14.65
CA SER A 94 -28.68 9.90 -14.32
C SER A 94 -29.59 11.13 -14.21
N TRP A 95 -29.18 12.28 -14.76
CA TRP A 95 -29.95 13.53 -14.84
C TRP A 95 -29.96 14.05 -16.28
#